data_AF-A0A7V5P1I9-F1
#
_entry.id   AF-A0A7V5P1I9-F1
#
_cell.length_a   1.000
_cell.length_b   1.000
_cell.length_c   1.000
_cell.angle_alpha   90.00
_cell.angle_beta   90.00
_cell.angle_gamma   90.00
#
_symmetry.space_group_name_H-M   'P 1'
#
loop_
_entity.id
_entity.type
_entity.pdbx_description
1 polymer ?
#
loop_
_entity_poly.entity_id
_entity_poly.type
_entity_poly.pdbx_seq_one_letter_code
_entity_poly.pdbx_strand_id
1 'polypeptide(L)' 'MPYKLSELADLLKAAWSGQDVEINGVNALAYAQKGEISFVESPRFLEEAKASKASALIVSPALKEKLVNR' A
#
# COMPACT_ATOMS: atom_id res chain seq x y z
N MET A 1 -14.68 -9.89 -4.77
CA MET A 1 -15.24 -8.55 -5.06
C MET A 1 -14.15 -7.54 -4.73
N PRO A 2 -13.89 -6.53 -5.58
CA PRO A 2 -12.93 -5.48 -5.27
C PRO A 2 -13.48 -4.55 -4.18
N TYR A 3 -12.58 -3.98 -3.39
CA TYR A 3 -12.87 -2.91 -2.42
C TYR A 3 -12.18 -1.62 -2.87
N LYS A 4 -12.78 -0.47 -2.63
CA LYS A 4 -12.08 0.82 -2.75
C LYS A 4 -11.02 0.96 -1.66
N LEU A 5 -9.95 1.69 -1.96
CA LEU A 5 -8.90 1.98 -0.99
C LEU A 5 -9.46 2.71 0.23
N SER A 6 -10.39 3.64 0.02
CA SER A 6 -11.10 4.35 1.09
C SER A 6 -11.87 3.40 2.00
N GLU A 7 -12.61 2.44 1.44
CA GLU A 7 -13.35 1.43 2.20
C GLU A 7 -12.41 0.55 3.04
N LEU A 8 -11.28 0.12 2.47
CA LEU A 8 -10.26 -0.63 3.21
C LEU A 8 -9.66 0.21 4.33
N ALA A 9 -9.39 1.49 4.10
CA ALA A 9 -8.85 2.39 5.10
C ALA A 9 -9.83 2.59 6.27
N ASP A 10 -11.13 2.74 5.99
CA ASP A 10 -12.17 2.86 7.01
C ASP A 10 -12.29 1.58 7.86
N LEU A 11 -12.25 0.40 7.22
CA LEU A 11 -12.26 -0.90 7.90
C LEU A 11 -11.05 -1.07 8.83
N LEU A 12 -9.87 -0.63 8.37
CA LEU A 12 -8.62 -0.69 9.13
C LEU A 12 -8.48 0.45 10.14
N LYS A 13 -9.42 1.41 10.17
CA LYS A 13 -9.32 2.67 10.93
C LYS A 13 -7.99 3.39 10.67
N ALA A 14 -7.56 3.38 9.42
CA ALA A 14 -6.29 3.92 8.96
C ALA A 14 -6.49 5.22 8.19
N ALA A 15 -5.50 6.12 8.28
CA ALA A 15 -5.44 7.26 7.38
C ALA A 15 -4.88 6.81 6.02
N TRP A 16 -5.46 7.32 4.92
CA TRP A 16 -5.00 7.05 3.56
C TRP A 16 -4.74 8.35 2.80
N SER A 17 -3.99 8.24 1.70
CA SER A 17 -3.69 9.34 0.79
C SER A 17 -3.44 8.81 -0.61
N GLY A 18 -3.75 9.61 -1.64
CA GLY A 18 -3.59 9.23 -3.04
C GLY A 18 -4.93 9.13 -3.75
N GLN A 19 -4.98 8.36 -4.83
CA GLN A 19 -6.23 8.11 -5.57
C GLN A 19 -7.02 6.95 -4.95
N ASP A 20 -8.34 7.05 -4.97
CA ASP A 20 -9.24 6.00 -4.47
C ASP A 20 -9.42 4.87 -5.49
N VAL A 21 -8.40 4.02 -5.57
CA VAL A 21 -8.32 2.91 -6.51
C VAL A 21 -9.08 1.68 -6.02
N GLU A 22 -9.45 0.79 -6.95
CA GLU A 22 -9.98 -0.53 -6.61
C GLU A 22 -8.84 -1.49 -6.26
N ILE A 23 -9.02 -2.21 -5.16
CA ILE A 23 -8.14 -3.25 -4.66
C ILE A 23 -8.88 -4.58 -4.76
N ASN A 24 -8.31 -5.52 -5.53
CA ASN A 24 -8.89 -6.83 -5.81
C ASN A 24 -8.11 -8.00 -5.17
N GLY A 25 -6.97 -7.72 -4.55
CA GLY A 25 -6.12 -8.75 -3.94
C GLY A 25 -5.08 -8.18 -2.96
N VAL A 26 -4.47 -9.07 -2.20
CA VAL A 26 -3.37 -8.78 -1.27
C VAL A 26 -2.18 -9.64 -1.68
N ASN A 27 -0.99 -9.04 -1.75
CA ASN A 27 0.21 -9.77 -2.17
C ASN A 27 1.48 -9.22 -1.51
N ALA A 28 2.57 -9.98 -1.57
CA ALA A 28 3.89 -9.54 -1.10
C ALA A 28 4.50 -8.51 -2.07
N LEU A 29 5.33 -7.59 -1.55
CA LEU A 29 5.87 -6.45 -2.30
C LEU A 29 6.54 -6.87 -3.63
N ALA A 30 7.34 -7.94 -3.62
CA ALA A 30 8.01 -8.50 -4.80
C ALA A 30 7.07 -9.02 -5.90
N TYR A 31 5.87 -9.48 -5.55
CA TYR A 31 4.95 -10.13 -6.49
C TYR A 31 3.71 -9.31 -6.78
N ALA A 32 3.45 -8.26 -5.99
CA ALA A 32 2.27 -7.45 -6.10
C ALA A 32 2.14 -6.80 -7.48
N GLN A 33 0.93 -6.85 -8.03
CA GLN A 33 0.55 -6.26 -9.31
C GLN A 33 -0.43 -5.09 -9.14
N LYS A 34 -0.76 -4.46 -10.27
CA LYS A 34 -1.80 -3.43 -10.31
C LYS A 34 -3.14 -4.02 -9.86
N GLY A 35 -3.84 -3.31 -8.99
CA GLY A 35 -5.06 -3.78 -8.32
C GLY A 35 -4.80 -4.47 -6.98
N GLU A 36 -3.55 -4.76 -6.61
CA GLU A 36 -3.24 -5.41 -5.33
C GLU A 36 -2.70 -4.41 -4.30
N ILE A 37 -2.92 -4.73 -3.01
CA ILE A 37 -2.35 -4.01 -1.86
C ILE A 37 -1.27 -4.84 -1.20
N SER A 38 -0.22 -4.18 -0.72
CA SER A 38 0.85 -4.80 0.09
C SER A 38 1.08 -4.00 1.36
N PHE A 39 1.92 -4.53 2.26
CA PHE A 39 2.30 -3.84 3.49
C PHE A 39 3.82 -3.77 3.65
N VAL A 40 4.29 -2.75 4.38
CA VAL A 40 5.70 -2.53 4.67
C VAL A 40 5.87 -2.46 6.19
N GLU A 41 6.41 -3.53 6.78
CA GLU A 41 6.56 -3.64 8.23
C GLU A 41 7.82 -2.95 8.78
N SER A 42 8.85 -2.76 7.95
CA SER A 42 10.17 -2.34 8.41
C SER A 42 10.91 -1.53 7.35
N PRO A 43 11.79 -0.58 7.75
CA PRO A 43 12.63 0.19 6.84
C PRO A 43 13.49 -0.66 5.90
N ARG A 44 13.78 -1.92 6.25
CA ARG A 44 14.57 -2.85 5.41
C ARG A 44 13.93 -3.11 4.04
N PHE A 45 12.62 -2.93 3.93
CA PHE A 45 11.86 -3.17 2.70
C PHE A 45 11.56 -1.88 1.92
N LEU A 46 12.18 -0.75 2.26
CA LEU A 46 11.91 0.52 1.56
C LEU A 46 12.21 0.46 0.07
N GLU A 47 13.33 -0.16 -0.31
CA GLU A 47 13.71 -0.27 -1.73
C GLU A 47 12.77 -1.24 -2.48
N GLU A 48 12.37 -2.33 -1.84
CA GLU A 48 11.38 -3.26 -2.41
C GLU A 48 10.00 -2.61 -2.53
N ALA A 49 9.59 -1.82 -1.54
CA ALA A 49 8.35 -1.06 -1.54
C ALA A 49 8.34 0.00 -2.65
N LYS A 50 9.46 0.69 -2.88
CA LYS A 50 9.61 1.59 -4.03
C LYS A 50 9.55 0.82 -5.35
N ALA A 51 10.14 -0.37 -5.45
CA ALA A 51 10.12 -1.17 -6.68
C ALA A 51 8.78 -1.88 -6.94
N SER A 52 7.93 -2.01 -5.92
CA SER A 52 6.66 -2.75 -6.00
C SER A 52 5.69 -2.14 -7.01
N LYS A 53 4.89 -3.01 -7.65
CA LYS A 53 3.79 -2.63 -8.55
C LYS A 53 2.43 -2.67 -7.86
N ALA A 54 2.40 -2.84 -6.53
CA ALA A 54 1.19 -2.70 -5.73
C ALA A 54 0.53 -1.34 -5.98
N SER A 55 -0.80 -1.31 -6.01
CA SER A 55 -1.56 -0.06 -6.18
C SER A 55 -1.72 0.73 -4.90
N ALA A 56 -1.55 0.08 -3.74
CA ALA A 56 -1.51 0.72 -2.44
C ALA A 56 -0.52 -0.01 -1.52
N LEU A 57 0.04 0.74 -0.56
CA LEU A 57 0.94 0.22 0.47
C LEU A 57 0.43 0.60 1.86
N ILE A 58 0.26 -0.39 2.73
CA ILE A 58 -0.01 -0.18 4.16
C ILE A 58 1.34 0.00 4.85
N VAL A 59 1.54 1.15 5.48
CA VAL A 59 2.83 1.51 6.09
C VAL A 59 2.61 2.17 7.44
N SER A 60 3.62 2.12 8.31
CA SER A 60 3.60 2.92 9.53
C SER A 60 3.79 4.41 9.21
N PRO A 61 3.31 5.32 10.07
CA PRO A 61 3.49 6.76 9.86
C PRO A 61 4.96 7.17 9.65
N ALA A 62 5.89 6.56 10.39
CA ALA A 62 7.33 6.80 10.26
C ALA A 62 7.92 6.36 8.90
N LEU A 63 7.29 5.39 8.23
CA LEU A 63 7.72 4.93 6.90
C LEU A 63 7.07 5.74 5.77
N LYS A 64 5.88 6.31 5.99
CA LYS A 64 5.16 7.12 5.00
C LYS A 64 6.04 8.23 4.43
N GLU A 65 6.71 9.00 5.29
CA GLU A 65 7.57 10.11 4.87
C GLU A 65 8.70 9.69 3.93
N LYS A 66 9.21 8.46 4.09
CA LYS A 66 10.30 7.92 3.28
C LYS A 66 9.84 7.40 1.92
N LEU A 67 8.53 7.22 1.72
CA LEU A 67 7.92 6.67 0.51
C LEU A 67 7.16 7.71 -0.33
N VAL A 68 6.79 8.85 0.25
CA VAL A 68 6.02 9.90 -0.43
C VAL A 68 6.87 10.76 -1.39
N ASN A 69 8.20 10.79 -1.24
CA ASN A 69 9.12 11.56 -2.10
C ASN A 69 9.48 10.84 -3.42
N ARG A 70 8.49 10.24 -4.09
CA ARG A 70 8.68 9.49 -5.33
C ARG A 70 8.43 10.34 -6.57
#